data_AF-A0A922SIX7-F1
#
_entry.id   AF-A0A922SIX7-F1
#
_cell.length_a   1.000
_cell.length_b   1.000
_cell.length_c   1.000
_cell.angle_alpha   90.00
_cell.angle_beta   90.00
_cell.angle_gamma   90.00
#
_symmetry.space_group_name_H-M   'P 1'
#
loop_
_entity.id
_entity.type
_entity.pdbx_description
1 polymer ?
#
loop_
_entity_poly.entity_id
_entity_poly.type
_entity_poly.pdbx_seq_one_letter_code
_entity_poly.pdbx_strand_id
1 'polypeptide(L)'
;MSCWSNEESLSFLEHYQMEPCIWNPKDANHKDKKKQADAWIRLAELTGRPVKEIKNKKEILMTTFRKHLKKKRESMRSGAGMFLRYIYNYFDSLLSKV
;
A
#
# COMPACT_ATOMS: atom_id res chain seq x y z
N MET A 1 -9.76 -17.25 -3.58
CA MET A 1 -8.89 -16.13 -3.99
C MET A 1 -9.81 -15.03 -4.51
N SER A 2 -9.93 -13.89 -3.82
CA SER A 2 -10.69 -12.76 -4.37
C SER A 2 -9.98 -12.32 -5.65
N CYS A 3 -10.63 -12.49 -6.80
CA CYS A 3 -10.09 -12.02 -8.07
C CYS A 3 -10.18 -10.50 -8.05
N TRP A 4 -9.04 -9.83 -8.14
CA TRP A 4 -8.94 -8.38 -8.24
C TRP A 4 -8.40 -8.09 -9.62
N SER A 5 -9.12 -7.31 -10.43
CA SER A 5 -8.61 -6.85 -11.72
C SER A 5 -7.46 -5.87 -11.54
N ASN A 6 -6.77 -5.56 -12.63
CA ASN A 6 -5.72 -4.55 -12.64
C ASN A 6 -6.31 -3.17 -12.34
N GLU A 7 -7.45 -2.85 -12.93
CA GLU A 7 -8.18 -1.59 -12.71
C GLU A 7 -8.62 -1.46 -11.24
N GLU A 8 -9.18 -2.51 -10.65
CA GLU A 8 -9.56 -2.51 -9.23
C GLU A 8 -8.35 -2.32 -8.31
N SER A 9 -7.23 -2.97 -8.66
CA SER A 9 -5.99 -2.85 -7.90
C SER A 9 -5.39 -1.44 -8.00
N LEU A 10 -5.46 -0.81 -9.18
CA LEU A 10 -5.01 0.56 -9.39
C LEU A 10 -5.89 1.56 -8.64
N SER A 11 -7.21 1.45 -8.80
CA SER A 11 -8.17 2.28 -8.07
C SER A 11 -7.96 2.15 -6.56
N PHE A 12 -7.76 0.94 -6.02
CA PHE A 12 -7.43 0.77 -4.62
C PHE A 12 -6.15 1.52 -4.21
N LEU A 13 -5.08 1.46 -5.01
CA LEU A 13 -3.83 2.14 -4.70
C LEU A 13 -3.99 3.67 -4.71
N GLU A 14 -4.76 4.20 -5.66
CA GLU A 14 -5.05 5.65 -5.74
C GLU A 14 -5.77 6.15 -4.49
N HIS A 15 -6.82 5.45 -4.06
CA HIS A 15 -7.54 5.81 -2.84
C HIS A 15 -6.70 5.54 -1.58
N TYR A 16 -5.89 4.47 -1.58
CA TYR A 16 -5.02 4.15 -0.45
C TYR A 16 -3.96 5.24 -0.22
N GLN A 17 -3.40 5.83 -1.28
CA GLN A 17 -2.43 6.91 -1.15
C GLN A 17 -3.03 8.17 -0.49
N MET A 18 -4.34 8.41 -0.68
CA MET A 18 -5.04 9.57 -0.14
C MET A 18 -5.31 9.45 1.37
N GLU A 19 -5.06 8.28 1.96
CA GLU A 19 -5.34 8.00 3.37
C GLU A 19 -4.05 7.82 4.20
N PRO A 20 -3.25 8.89 4.41
CA PRO A 20 -1.96 8.82 5.10
C PRO A 20 -2.07 8.27 6.52
N CYS A 21 -3.21 8.40 7.19
CA CYS A 21 -3.43 7.83 8.51
C CYS A 21 -3.27 6.30 8.55
N ILE A 22 -3.46 5.58 7.43
CA ILE A 22 -3.32 4.11 7.39
C ILE A 22 -1.88 3.67 7.13
N TRP A 23 -1.13 4.41 6.30
CA TRP A 23 0.13 3.93 5.72
C TRP A 23 1.34 4.81 6.02
N ASN A 24 1.12 6.05 6.47
CA ASN A 24 2.18 6.99 6.78
C ASN A 24 2.43 7.07 8.29
N PRO A 25 3.48 6.45 8.83
CA PRO A 25 3.78 6.53 10.25
C PRO A 25 4.31 7.89 10.71
N LYS A 26 4.60 8.82 9.79
CA LYS A 26 4.84 10.24 10.11
C LYS A 26 3.55 11.05 10.17
N ASP A 27 2.42 10.50 9.76
CA ASP A 27 1.12 11.16 9.89
C ASP A 27 0.72 11.21 11.36
N ALA A 28 0.28 12.39 11.81
CA ALA A 28 -0.15 12.58 13.19
C ALA A 28 -1.31 11.64 13.59
N ASN A 29 -2.16 11.27 12.62
CA ASN A 29 -3.31 10.39 12.84
C ASN A 29 -2.98 8.91 12.66
N HIS A 30 -1.73 8.54 12.34
CA HIS A 30 -1.34 7.13 12.22
C HIS A 30 -1.37 6.36 13.53
N LYS A 31 -1.31 7.05 14.67
CA LYS A 31 -1.50 6.43 15.99
C LYS A 31 -2.96 6.39 16.41
N ASP A 32 -3.84 7.12 15.73
CA ASP A 32 -5.26 7.17 16.04
C ASP A 32 -5.98 5.99 15.38
N LYS A 33 -6.40 5.04 16.23
CA LYS A 33 -7.12 3.84 15.80
C LYS A 33 -8.49 4.16 15.20
N LYS A 34 -9.15 5.23 15.66
CA LYS A 34 -10.46 5.64 15.15
C LYS A 34 -10.32 6.19 13.73
N LYS A 35 -9.36 7.09 13.51
CA LYS A 35 -9.08 7.63 12.18
C LYS A 35 -8.68 6.55 11.17
N GLN A 36 -7.86 5.58 11.60
CA GLN A 36 -7.53 4.43 10.78
C GLN A 36 -8.76 3.59 10.44
N ALA A 37 -9.63 3.32 11.41
CA ALA A 37 -10.87 2.57 11.16
C ALA A 37 -11.76 3.31 10.16
N ASP A 38 -11.96 4.61 10.33
CA ASP A 38 -12.76 5.44 9.42
C ASP A 38 -12.18 5.43 8.00
N ALA A 39 -10.85 5.50 7.87
CA ALA A 39 -10.19 5.47 6.56
C ALA A 39 -10.32 4.11 5.87
N TRP A 40 -10.26 3.01 6.62
CA TRP A 40 -10.52 1.67 6.08
C TRP A 40 -11.98 1.52 5.62
N ILE A 41 -12.92 2.12 6.35
CA ILE A 41 -14.34 2.14 5.97
C ILE A 41 -14.54 2.94 4.68
N ARG A 42 -13.93 4.13 4.56
CA ARG A 42 -13.97 4.91 3.31
C ARG A 42 -13.43 4.13 2.12
N LEU A 43 -12.28 3.44 2.28
CA LEU A 43 -11.73 2.57 1.24
C LEU A 43 -12.70 1.43 0.86
N ALA A 44 -13.40 0.86 1.85
CA ALA A 44 -14.41 -0.17 1.63
C ALA A 44 -15.60 0.31 0.82
N GLU A 45 -16.10 1.51 1.13
CA GLU A 45 -17.19 2.14 0.39
C GLU A 45 -16.77 2.45 -1.05
N LEU A 46 -15.57 3.01 -1.25
CA LEU A 46 -15.04 3.39 -2.56
C LEU A 46 -14.77 2.18 -3.47
N THR A 47 -14.27 1.08 -2.91
CA THR A 47 -13.97 -0.14 -3.68
C THR A 47 -15.15 -1.11 -3.77
N GLY A 48 -16.25 -0.85 -3.04
CA GLY A 48 -17.38 -1.77 -2.93
C GLY A 48 -17.03 -3.11 -2.29
N ARG A 49 -15.93 -3.18 -1.54
CA ARG A 49 -15.40 -4.43 -0.96
C ARG A 49 -15.33 -4.36 0.55
N PRO A 50 -15.48 -5.49 1.26
CA PRO A 50 -15.37 -5.51 2.73
C PRO A 50 -13.98 -5.06 3.19
N VAL A 51 -13.93 -4.30 4.29
CA VAL A 51 -12.66 -3.88 4.94
C VAL A 51 -11.67 -5.04 5.11
N LYS A 52 -12.18 -6.23 5.45
CA LYS A 52 -11.37 -7.46 5.58
C LYS A 52 -10.65 -7.84 4.29
N GLU A 53 -11.33 -7.76 3.14
CA GLU A 53 -10.71 -8.06 1.84
C GLU A 53 -9.65 -7.05 1.47
N ILE A 54 -9.90 -5.77 1.75
CA ILE A 54 -9.00 -4.67 1.39
C ILE A 54 -7.74 -4.73 2.23
N LYS A 55 -7.87 -5.01 3.53
CA LYS A 55 -6.73 -5.27 4.41
C LYS A 55 -5.90 -6.47 3.92
N ASN A 56 -6.57 -7.55 3.52
CA ASN A 56 -5.88 -8.72 2.97
C ASN A 56 -5.17 -8.39 1.64
N LYS A 57 -5.82 -7.63 0.75
CA LYS A 57 -5.23 -7.17 -0.51
C LYS A 57 -3.99 -6.33 -0.25
N LYS A 58 -4.05 -5.39 0.71
CA LYS A 58 -2.89 -4.62 1.16
C LYS A 58 -1.75 -5.53 1.64
N GLU A 59 -2.03 -6.54 2.47
CA GLU A 59 -0.98 -7.47 2.95
C GLU A 59 -0.37 -8.32 1.82
N ILE A 60 -1.19 -8.82 0.89
CA ILE A 60 -0.71 -9.55 -0.29
C ILE A 60 0.17 -8.65 -1.16
N LEU A 61 -0.28 -7.42 -1.42
CA LEU A 61 0.42 -6.45 -2.26
C LEU A 61 1.75 -6.06 -1.61
N MET A 62 1.78 -5.84 -0.29
CA MET A 62 3.01 -5.56 0.46
C MET A 62 3.95 -6.77 0.49
N THR A 63 3.42 -7.99 0.63
CA THR A 63 4.25 -9.22 0.62
C THR A 63 4.91 -9.41 -0.73
N THR A 64 4.14 -9.29 -1.81
CA THR A 64 4.63 -9.36 -3.19
C THR A 64 5.64 -8.24 -3.43
N PHE A 65 5.32 -7.01 -3.01
CA PHE A 65 6.22 -5.86 -3.12
C PHE A 65 7.55 -6.10 -2.39
N ARG A 66 7.56 -6.53 -1.13
CA ARG A 66 8.79 -6.86 -0.38
C ARG A 66 9.62 -7.95 -1.07
N LYS A 67 8.97 -8.97 -1.63
CA LYS A 67 9.65 -10.03 -2.41
C LYS A 67 10.30 -9.47 -3.68
N HIS A 68 9.57 -8.63 -4.43
CA HIS A 68 10.11 -7.96 -5.60
C HIS A 68 11.18 -6.93 -5.25
N LEU A 69 11.08 -6.23 -4.13
CA LEU A 69 12.10 -5.32 -3.61
C LEU A 69 13.40 -6.06 -3.31
N LYS A 70 13.32 -7.18 -2.60
CA LYS A 70 14.49 -8.03 -2.31
C LYS A 70 15.17 -8.44 -3.62
N LYS A 71 14.38 -8.97 -4.57
CA LYS A 71 14.87 -9.34 -5.90
C LYS A 71 15.40 -8.16 -6.70
N LYS A 72 14.80 -6.96 -6.62
CA LYS A 72 15.20 -5.77 -7.38
C LYS A 72 16.44 -5.09 -6.79
N ARG A 73 16.63 -5.15 -5.47
CA ARG A 73 17.89 -4.80 -4.80
C ARG A 73 19.00 -5.75 -5.25
N GLU A 74 18.67 -7.02 -5.43
CA GLU A 74 19.54 -8.04 -6.04
C GLU A 74 19.72 -7.84 -7.56
N SER A 75 18.76 -7.20 -8.26
CA SER A 75 18.70 -7.11 -9.73
C SER A 75 18.75 -5.68 -10.32
N MET A 76 19.37 -4.69 -9.66
CA MET A 76 19.41 -3.28 -10.10
C MET A 76 20.17 -3.04 -11.44
N ARG A 77 19.59 -3.57 -12.52
CA ARG A 77 19.86 -3.43 -13.95
C ARG A 77 18.48 -3.59 -14.63
N SER A 78 17.70 -2.51 -14.76
CA SER A 78 16.62 -2.27 -15.76
C SER A 78 15.35 -1.54 -15.26
N GLY A 79 15.24 -0.26 -15.64
CA GLY A 79 14.20 0.24 -16.56
C GLY A 79 12.78 0.56 -16.06
N ALA A 80 12.13 -0.23 -15.20
CA ALA A 80 10.67 -0.08 -14.95
C ALA A 80 10.33 0.87 -13.77
N GLY A 81 10.99 2.02 -13.69
CA GLY A 81 11.41 2.59 -12.40
C GLY A 81 10.86 3.94 -11.96
N MET A 82 9.65 4.40 -12.33
CA MET A 82 9.15 5.70 -11.82
C MET A 82 8.04 5.58 -10.77
N PHE A 83 6.89 4.97 -11.07
CA PHE A 83 5.79 4.83 -10.09
C PHE A 83 6.17 3.93 -8.90
N LEU A 84 6.74 2.75 -9.21
CA LEU A 84 7.32 1.87 -8.20
C LEU A 84 8.46 2.54 -7.45
N ARG A 85 9.16 3.54 -8.01
CA ARG A 85 10.27 4.23 -7.34
C ARG A 85 9.81 5.24 -6.31
N TYR A 86 8.68 5.92 -6.51
CA TYR A 86 8.09 6.76 -5.46
C TYR A 86 7.65 5.93 -4.26
N ILE A 87 6.92 4.84 -4.52
CA ILE A 87 6.50 3.89 -3.50
C ILE A 87 7.72 3.22 -2.84
N TYR A 88 8.75 2.87 -3.62
CA TYR A 88 10.03 2.32 -3.16
C TYR A 88 10.77 3.26 -2.21
N ASN A 89 11.05 4.50 -2.65
CA ASN A 89 11.80 5.46 -1.84
C ASN A 89 11.05 5.79 -0.54
N TYR A 90 9.73 5.82 -0.62
CA TYR A 90 8.87 6.03 0.54
C TYR A 90 8.93 4.86 1.54
N PHE A 91 8.81 3.61 1.08
CA PHE A 91 8.87 2.43 1.95
C PHE A 91 10.30 2.06 2.41
N ASP A 92 11.33 2.35 1.61
CA ASP A 92 12.75 2.17 1.98
C ASP A 92 13.17 3.17 3.07
N SER A 93 12.67 4.42 2.99
CA SER A 93 12.83 5.42 4.05
C SER A 93 12.19 4.99 5.38
N LEU A 94 11.14 4.16 5.32
CA LEU A 94 10.46 3.62 6.49
C LEU A 94 11.20 2.45 7.14
N LEU A 95 11.83 1.60 6.34
CA LEU A 95 12.56 0.42 6.84
C LEU A 95 13.99 0.75 7.31
N SER A 96 14.57 1.86 6.87
CA SER A 96 15.94 2.27 7.26
C SER A 96 16.04 2.99 8.62
N LYS A 97 14.95 3.03 9.40
CA LYS A 97 14.90 3.67 10.74
C LYS A 97 14.71 2.69 11.90
N VAL A 98 14.95 1.39 11.69
CA VAL A 98 15.05 0.38 12.76
C VAL A 98 16.51 -0.03 12.91
#